data_AF-A0A917KY38-F1
#
_entry.id   AF-A0A917KY38-F1
#
_cell.length_a   1.000
_cell.length_b   1.000
_cell.length_c   1.000
_cell.angle_alpha   90.00
_cell.angle_beta   90.00
_cell.angle_gamma   90.00
#
_symmetry.space_group_name_H-M   'P 1'
#
loop_
_entity.id
_entity.type
_entity.pdbx_description
1 polymer ?
#
loop_
_entity_poly.entity_id
_entity_poly.type
_entity_poly.pdbx_seq_one_letter_code
_entity_poly.pdbx_strand_id
1 'polypeptide(L)'
;MSAGASGVMKVLSVNVGRAQSVPYTDHPQGTAIDKRPVDGPVRVAAPGPKGIGGSGLAGDTVCSKEHHGGDEQAVYAVAREDLDEWERELGRPLSDGMFGENVTTRGLDVSGALIGERWRIGPEVVLEVTSGRIPCVTFQGHLGEKRWVKRFTERGAPGAYLRVIEPGEIRAGDPVDIVHRPDHDVTVALYFRALTTERALLPRLLTAGAALHSEAATAVREYVKKYG
;
A
#
# COMPACT_ATOMS: atom_id res chain seq x y z
N MET A 1 25.28 9.51 -7.52
CA MET A 1 25.76 8.19 -7.08
C MET A 1 25.99 8.26 -5.58
N SER A 2 25.05 7.73 -4.81
CA SER A 2 25.24 7.44 -3.39
C SER A 2 24.79 5.99 -3.22
N ALA A 3 25.76 5.08 -3.13
CA ALA A 3 25.52 3.73 -2.65
C ALA A 3 25.35 3.84 -1.14
N GLY A 4 24.11 4.09 -0.70
CA GLY A 4 23.73 4.01 0.71
C GLY A 4 23.72 2.55 1.14
N ALA A 5 24.27 2.28 2.32
CA ALA A 5 24.51 0.96 2.90
C ALA A 5 23.41 -0.07 2.55
N SER A 6 23.82 -1.20 1.97
CA SER A 6 22.95 -2.36 1.71
C SER A 6 22.55 -3.00 3.04
N GLY A 7 21.64 -2.36 3.76
CA GLY A 7 20.93 -2.97 4.87
C GLY A 7 20.05 -4.08 4.33
N VAL A 8 19.93 -5.18 5.08
CA VAL A 8 19.01 -6.27 4.73
C VAL A 8 17.58 -5.72 4.73
N MET A 9 16.89 -5.87 3.60
CA MET A 9 15.47 -5.54 3.47
C MET A 9 14.66 -6.41 4.43
N LYS A 10 13.76 -5.80 5.21
CA LYS A 10 12.98 -6.53 6.22
C LYS A 10 11.64 -5.89 6.53
N VAL A 11 10.76 -6.68 7.14
CA VAL A 11 9.60 -6.19 7.87
C VAL A 11 10.08 -5.54 9.17
N LEU A 12 9.83 -4.25 9.33
CA LEU A 12 10.08 -3.54 10.58
C LEU A 12 8.94 -3.76 11.58
N SER A 13 7.70 -3.66 11.09
CA SER A 13 6.49 -3.87 11.89
C SER A 13 5.38 -4.52 11.07
N VAL A 14 4.57 -5.34 11.74
CA VAL A 14 3.29 -5.83 11.25
C VAL A 14 2.20 -5.13 12.05
N ASN A 15 1.26 -4.48 11.37
CA ASN A 15 0.25 -3.64 12.00
C ASN A 15 -1.17 -4.09 11.63
N VAL A 16 -2.06 -4.09 12.62
CA VAL A 16 -3.49 -4.37 12.42
C VAL A 16 -4.35 -3.28 13.03
N GLY A 17 -5.50 -3.03 12.44
CA GLY A 17 -6.47 -2.04 12.86
C GLY A 17 -7.77 -2.69 13.34
N ARG A 18 -8.42 -2.01 14.29
CA ARG A 18 -9.77 -2.35 14.73
C ARG A 18 -10.71 -1.22 14.35
N ALA A 19 -11.93 -1.55 13.99
CA ALA A 19 -12.97 -0.56 13.73
C ALA A 19 -13.20 0.33 14.96
N GLN A 20 -13.20 1.63 14.74
CA GLN A 20 -13.45 2.65 15.75
C GLN A 20 -14.34 3.75 15.18
N SER A 21 -15.29 4.20 15.99
CA SER A 21 -16.07 5.41 15.69
C SER A 21 -15.20 6.64 15.97
N VAL A 22 -15.12 7.55 14.99
CA VAL A 22 -14.26 8.74 15.03
C VAL A 22 -14.99 9.93 14.42
N PRO A 23 -14.69 11.17 14.85
CA PRO A 23 -15.47 12.35 14.44
C PRO A 23 -15.23 12.80 12.99
N TYR A 24 -14.28 12.21 12.27
CA TYR A 24 -13.86 12.62 10.92
C TYR A 24 -14.31 11.66 9.81
N THR A 25 -15.17 10.69 10.12
CA THR A 25 -15.87 9.87 9.11
C THR A 25 -17.25 9.51 9.60
N ASP A 26 -18.20 9.48 8.68
CA ASP A 26 -19.61 9.13 8.83
C ASP A 26 -19.91 7.69 8.39
N HIS A 27 -18.87 6.92 8.00
CA HIS A 27 -19.04 5.52 7.62
C HIS A 27 -19.65 4.72 8.80
N PRO A 28 -20.71 3.90 8.60
CA PRO A 28 -21.44 3.26 9.71
C PRO A 28 -20.59 2.35 10.60
N GLN A 29 -19.54 1.75 10.04
CA GLN A 29 -18.59 0.90 10.76
C GLN A 29 -17.37 1.67 11.30
N GLY A 30 -17.37 3.00 11.19
CA GLY A 30 -16.22 3.85 11.50
C GLY A 30 -15.03 3.57 10.58
N THR A 31 -13.82 3.62 11.14
CA THR A 31 -12.56 3.35 10.44
C THR A 31 -11.63 2.46 11.25
N ALA A 32 -10.72 1.75 10.57
CA ALA A 32 -9.63 0.96 11.15
C ALA A 32 -8.27 1.44 10.62
N ILE A 33 -8.17 2.74 10.29
CA ILE A 33 -6.97 3.35 9.73
C ILE A 33 -5.84 3.50 10.77
N ASP A 34 -6.17 3.64 12.07
CA ASP A 34 -5.20 3.61 13.17
C ASP A 34 -4.73 2.17 13.39
N LYS A 35 -3.85 1.67 12.51
CA LYS A 35 -3.24 0.36 12.67
C LYS A 35 -2.09 0.45 13.66
N ARG A 36 -1.97 -0.55 14.52
CA ARG A 36 -0.94 -0.60 15.56
C ARG A 36 -0.08 -1.84 15.40
N PRO A 37 1.22 -1.75 15.74
CA PRO A 37 2.11 -2.92 15.77
C PRO A 37 1.52 -4.05 16.61
N VAL A 38 1.70 -5.27 16.14
CA VAL A 38 1.37 -6.49 16.90
C VAL A 38 2.62 -7.34 17.11
N ASP A 39 2.67 -7.97 18.28
CA ASP A 39 3.72 -8.92 18.62
C ASP A 39 3.43 -10.29 18.01
N GLY A 40 4.50 -10.97 17.59
CA GLY A 40 4.44 -12.34 17.09
C GLY A 40 3.98 -12.50 15.64
N PRO A 41 3.80 -13.75 15.19
CA PRO A 41 3.40 -14.06 13.82
C PRO A 41 1.94 -13.68 13.52
N VAL A 42 1.70 -13.17 12.32
CA VAL A 42 0.37 -12.84 11.79
C VAL A 42 0.15 -13.61 10.50
N ARG A 43 -0.98 -14.33 10.45
CA ARG A 43 -1.40 -15.06 9.25
C ARG A 43 -1.77 -14.09 8.13
N VAL A 44 -1.25 -14.37 6.93
CA VAL A 44 -1.55 -13.69 5.68
C VAL A 44 -2.21 -14.67 4.70
N ALA A 45 -3.39 -14.31 4.17
CA ALA A 45 -4.12 -15.10 3.19
C ALA A 45 -4.95 -14.21 2.27
N ALA A 46 -5.33 -14.72 1.09
CA ALA A 46 -6.22 -14.00 0.18
C ALA A 46 -7.59 -13.77 0.86
N PRO A 47 -8.06 -12.52 0.99
CA PRO A 47 -9.30 -12.20 1.69
C PRO A 47 -10.56 -12.46 0.85
N GLY A 48 -10.42 -12.76 -0.44
CA GLY A 48 -11.50 -12.89 -1.39
C GLY A 48 -11.76 -11.60 -2.17
N PRO A 49 -12.77 -11.59 -3.06
CA PRO A 49 -12.98 -10.50 -4.00
C PRO A 49 -13.37 -9.18 -3.32
N LYS A 50 -13.05 -8.06 -3.97
CA LYS A 50 -13.46 -6.72 -3.53
C LYS A 50 -14.97 -6.62 -3.29
N GLY A 51 -15.38 -5.84 -2.30
CA GLY A 51 -16.78 -5.77 -1.82
C GLY A 51 -17.16 -6.87 -0.83
N ILE A 52 -16.42 -7.99 -0.77
CA ILE A 52 -16.67 -9.11 0.16
C ILE A 52 -15.47 -9.31 1.10
N GLY A 53 -14.28 -9.44 0.51
CA GLY A 53 -13.00 -9.58 1.21
C GLY A 53 -12.58 -8.29 1.89
N GLY A 54 -11.97 -8.43 3.08
CA GLY A 54 -11.41 -7.32 3.84
C GLY A 54 -9.89 -7.27 3.71
N SER A 55 -9.20 -7.38 4.85
CA SER A 55 -7.74 -7.47 4.91
C SER A 55 -7.26 -8.90 4.72
N GLY A 56 -6.09 -9.05 4.11
CA GLY A 56 -5.38 -10.32 4.05
C GLY A 56 -4.68 -10.69 5.36
N LEU A 57 -4.55 -9.77 6.33
CA LEU A 57 -3.95 -10.05 7.63
C LEU A 57 -5.02 -10.49 8.65
N ALA A 58 -4.75 -11.59 9.36
CA ALA A 58 -5.58 -12.02 10.47
C ALA A 58 -5.61 -10.96 11.58
N GLY A 59 -6.82 -10.67 12.07
CA GLY A 59 -7.05 -9.67 13.12
C GLY A 59 -7.14 -8.22 12.61
N ASP A 60 -6.86 -7.96 11.34
CA ASP A 60 -7.02 -6.64 10.73
C ASP A 60 -8.44 -6.41 10.18
N THR A 61 -8.90 -5.16 10.25
CA THR A 61 -10.25 -4.76 9.85
C THR A 61 -10.21 -3.80 8.66
N VAL A 62 -11.11 -4.02 7.69
CA VAL A 62 -11.40 -3.08 6.60
C VAL A 62 -12.88 -2.71 6.68
N CYS A 63 -13.18 -1.46 7.04
CA CYS A 63 -14.56 -1.00 7.24
C CYS A 63 -15.31 -0.76 5.92
N SER A 64 -14.66 -0.14 4.92
CA SER A 64 -15.27 0.15 3.61
C SER A 64 -14.76 -0.82 2.56
N LYS A 65 -15.37 -1.99 2.45
CA LYS A 65 -14.97 -3.05 1.49
C LYS A 65 -15.27 -2.72 0.03
N GLU A 66 -16.13 -1.73 -0.20
CA GLU A 66 -16.40 -1.19 -1.54
C GLU A 66 -15.19 -0.42 -2.08
N HIS A 67 -14.41 0.21 -1.21
CA HIS A 67 -13.28 1.06 -1.62
C HIS A 67 -11.92 0.46 -1.27
N HIS A 68 -11.87 -0.40 -0.26
CA HIS A 68 -10.65 -0.96 0.30
C HIS A 68 -10.72 -2.48 0.43
N GLY A 69 -9.56 -3.12 0.47
CA GLY A 69 -9.45 -4.56 0.70
C GLY A 69 -9.81 -5.39 -0.53
N GLY A 70 -10.03 -6.68 -0.29
CA GLY A 70 -10.15 -7.67 -1.35
C GLY A 70 -8.79 -8.09 -1.91
N ASP A 71 -8.80 -9.06 -2.82
CA ASP A 71 -7.57 -9.73 -3.27
C ASP A 71 -6.50 -8.79 -3.83
N GLU A 72 -6.89 -7.74 -4.55
CA GLU A 72 -5.93 -6.77 -5.13
C GLU A 72 -5.43 -5.73 -4.13
N GLN A 73 -5.97 -5.69 -2.91
CA GLN A 73 -5.58 -4.77 -1.83
C GLN A 73 -5.48 -5.50 -0.48
N ALA A 74 -5.04 -6.76 -0.51
CA ALA A 74 -5.01 -7.63 0.66
C ALA A 74 -4.02 -7.13 1.73
N VAL A 75 -2.89 -6.56 1.31
CA VAL A 75 -1.87 -6.01 2.21
C VAL A 75 -1.50 -4.61 1.73
N TYR A 76 -1.40 -3.65 2.65
CA TYR A 76 -0.82 -2.33 2.37
C TYR A 76 0.56 -2.21 3.01
N ALA A 77 1.57 -1.80 2.24
CA ALA A 77 2.95 -1.64 2.70
C ALA A 77 3.44 -0.19 2.53
N VAL A 78 4.24 0.27 3.48
CA VAL A 78 4.92 1.57 3.46
C VAL A 78 6.37 1.38 3.92
N ALA A 79 7.31 2.14 3.35
CA ALA A 79 8.70 2.15 3.81
C ALA A 79 8.83 3.04 5.05
N ARG A 80 9.58 2.59 6.06
CA ARG A 80 9.87 3.41 7.25
C ARG A 80 10.58 4.71 6.85
N GLU A 81 11.38 4.66 5.80
CA GLU A 81 12.06 5.81 5.20
C GLU A 81 11.07 6.92 4.78
N ASP A 82 9.93 6.55 4.17
CA ASP A 82 8.86 7.49 3.79
C ASP A 82 8.19 8.11 5.04
N LEU A 83 7.95 7.30 6.08
CA LEU A 83 7.42 7.80 7.37
C LEU A 83 8.41 8.75 8.05
N ASP A 84 9.70 8.43 8.05
CA ASP A 84 10.76 9.26 8.63
C ASP A 84 10.86 10.63 7.94
N GLU A 85 10.64 10.68 6.62
CA GLU A 85 10.55 11.93 5.87
C GLU A 85 9.36 12.80 6.30
N TRP A 86 8.18 12.20 6.42
CA TRP A 86 7.00 12.90 6.89
C TRP A 86 7.12 13.33 8.36
N GLU A 87 7.70 12.51 9.22
CA GLU A 87 7.96 12.84 10.63
C GLU A 87 8.81 14.11 10.75
N ARG A 88 9.88 14.22 9.94
CA ARG A 88 10.71 15.44 9.88
C ARG A 88 9.92 16.66 9.39
N GLU A 89 9.09 16.50 8.36
CA GLU A 89 8.29 17.61 7.81
C GLU A 89 7.18 18.07 8.76
N LEU A 90 6.52 17.13 9.45
CA LEU A 90 5.43 17.42 10.37
C LEU A 90 5.92 17.85 11.76
N GLY A 91 7.19 17.60 12.09
CA GLY A 91 7.77 17.95 13.39
C GLY A 91 7.17 17.16 14.56
N ARG A 92 6.67 15.95 14.31
CA ARG A 92 6.07 15.05 15.32
C ARG A 92 6.27 13.58 14.91
N PRO A 93 6.34 12.66 15.88
CA PRO A 93 6.56 11.25 15.59
C PRO A 93 5.42 10.65 14.77
N LEU A 94 5.77 9.79 13.81
CA LEU A 94 4.83 8.91 13.11
C LEU A 94 5.17 7.46 13.45
N SER A 95 4.24 6.78 14.13
CA SER A 95 4.40 5.36 14.44
C SER A 95 4.23 4.51 13.20
N ASP A 96 4.81 3.31 13.23
CA ASP A 96 4.49 2.26 12.26
C ASP A 96 2.98 1.94 12.34
N GLY A 97 2.34 1.79 11.18
CA GLY A 97 0.89 1.62 11.04
C GLY A 97 0.09 2.92 10.98
N MET A 98 0.72 4.09 11.19
CA MET A 98 0.03 5.40 11.20
C MET A 98 -0.56 5.78 9.84
N PHE A 99 -0.01 5.28 8.75
CA PHE A 99 -0.63 5.47 7.44
C PHE A 99 -1.74 4.44 7.20
N GLY A 100 -1.98 3.53 8.12
CA GLY A 100 -2.92 2.43 7.98
C GLY A 100 -2.34 1.28 7.17
N GLU A 101 -1.02 1.22 7.03
CA GLU A 101 -0.28 0.11 6.43
C GLU A 101 -0.23 -1.10 7.35
N ASN A 102 -0.33 -2.27 6.74
CA ASN A 102 -0.19 -3.56 7.41
C ASN A 102 1.28 -3.93 7.63
N VAL A 103 2.15 -3.53 6.71
CA VAL A 103 3.57 -3.88 6.74
C VAL A 103 4.39 -2.61 6.60
N THR A 104 5.08 -2.25 7.67
CA THR A 104 6.11 -1.22 7.60
C THR A 104 7.44 -1.90 7.30
N THR A 105 8.09 -1.53 6.19
CA THR A 105 9.36 -2.14 5.75
C THR A 105 10.56 -1.26 6.06
N ARG A 106 11.77 -1.80 6.00
CA ARG A 106 13.03 -1.05 6.05
C ARG A 106 13.96 -1.53 4.96
N GLY A 107 14.64 -0.61 4.28
CA GLY A 107 15.60 -0.88 3.21
C GLY A 107 14.98 -1.23 1.85
N LEU A 108 13.65 -1.19 1.72
CA LEU A 108 12.92 -1.49 0.49
C LEU A 108 12.30 -0.20 -0.07
N ASP A 109 12.56 0.08 -1.35
CA ASP A 109 11.89 1.17 -2.08
C ASP A 109 10.48 0.73 -2.50
N VAL A 110 9.52 0.91 -1.58
CA VAL A 110 8.12 0.48 -1.76
C VAL A 110 7.43 1.29 -2.88
N SER A 111 7.65 2.60 -2.93
CA SER A 111 7.02 3.48 -3.92
C SER A 111 7.68 3.37 -5.29
N GLY A 112 8.96 2.98 -5.36
CA GLY A 112 9.69 2.64 -6.58
C GLY A 112 9.49 1.21 -7.07
N ALA A 113 8.83 0.34 -6.31
CA ALA A 113 8.54 -1.03 -6.73
C ALA A 113 7.70 -1.07 -8.01
N LEU A 114 7.92 -2.10 -8.83
CA LEU A 114 7.18 -2.31 -10.08
C LEU A 114 5.82 -2.96 -9.79
N ILE A 115 4.78 -2.55 -10.51
CA ILE A 115 3.49 -3.26 -10.51
C ILE A 115 3.73 -4.68 -11.02
N GLY A 116 3.39 -5.72 -10.24
CA GLY A 116 3.72 -7.12 -10.54
C GLY A 116 5.04 -7.62 -9.95
N GLU A 117 5.82 -6.76 -9.29
CA GLU A 117 6.97 -7.20 -8.49
C GLU A 117 6.49 -8.12 -7.36
N ARG A 118 7.22 -9.22 -7.10
CA ARG A 118 6.87 -10.17 -6.04
C ARG A 118 7.92 -10.17 -4.94
N TRP A 119 7.43 -10.08 -3.71
CA TRP A 119 8.22 -10.05 -2.50
C TRP A 119 7.98 -11.34 -1.72
N ARG A 120 9.05 -12.08 -1.46
CA ARG A 120 9.04 -13.12 -0.44
C ARG A 120 9.31 -12.48 0.91
N ILE A 121 8.45 -12.74 1.88
CA ILE A 121 8.55 -12.25 3.25
C ILE A 121 8.65 -13.46 4.17
N GLY A 122 9.75 -13.54 4.92
CA GLY A 122 10.02 -14.71 5.73
C GLY A 122 10.12 -16.00 4.89
N PRO A 123 9.78 -17.16 5.47
CA PRO A 123 9.97 -18.45 4.79
C PRO A 123 8.85 -18.82 3.79
N GLU A 124 7.64 -18.26 3.94
CA GLU A 124 6.43 -18.79 3.29
C GLU A 124 5.72 -17.76 2.40
N VAL A 125 5.62 -16.50 2.84
CA VAL A 125 4.67 -15.57 2.22
C VAL A 125 5.26 -14.97 0.96
N VAL A 126 4.51 -15.02 -0.15
CA VAL A 126 4.81 -14.27 -1.38
C VAL A 126 3.67 -13.32 -1.68
N LEU A 127 4.00 -12.04 -1.79
CA LEU A 127 3.06 -10.96 -2.13
C LEU A 127 3.42 -10.36 -3.48
N GLU A 128 2.42 -9.91 -4.25
CA GLU A 128 2.63 -9.25 -5.54
C GLU A 128 2.04 -7.83 -5.52
N VAL A 129 2.83 -6.84 -5.94
CA VAL A 129 2.43 -5.43 -6.00
C VAL A 129 1.35 -5.22 -7.05
N THR A 130 0.26 -4.52 -6.72
CA THR A 130 -0.90 -4.32 -7.63
C THR A 130 -1.17 -2.86 -7.97
N SER A 131 -0.90 -1.96 -7.02
CA SER A 131 -1.27 -0.54 -7.10
C SER A 131 -0.60 0.28 -6.00
N GLY A 132 -0.71 1.60 -6.10
CA GLY A 132 -0.43 2.54 -5.01
C GLY A 132 -1.70 3.01 -4.30
N ARG A 133 -1.57 3.46 -3.06
CA ARG A 133 -2.69 4.03 -2.31
C ARG A 133 -3.12 5.39 -2.85
N ILE A 134 -4.42 5.56 -3.07
CA ILE A 134 -5.04 6.87 -3.27
C ILE A 134 -5.45 7.47 -1.91
N PRO A 135 -4.97 8.67 -1.51
CA PRO A 135 -5.32 9.26 -0.23
C PRO A 135 -6.79 9.68 -0.18
N CYS A 136 -7.44 9.50 0.97
CA CYS A 136 -8.86 9.79 1.18
C CYS A 136 -9.11 10.75 2.36
N VAL A 137 -10.37 11.20 2.51
CA VAL A 137 -10.77 12.11 3.60
C VAL A 137 -10.57 11.50 4.98
N THR A 138 -10.78 10.19 5.14
CA THR A 138 -10.52 9.46 6.39
C THR A 138 -9.04 9.50 6.77
N PHE A 139 -8.14 9.41 5.77
CA PHE A 139 -6.70 9.52 6.00
C PHE A 139 -6.29 10.92 6.46
N GLN A 140 -6.87 11.96 5.83
CA GLN A 140 -6.66 13.34 6.27
C GLN A 140 -7.18 13.58 7.69
N GLY A 141 -8.38 13.08 8.00
CA GLY A 141 -8.96 13.20 9.34
C GLY A 141 -8.14 12.50 10.41
N HIS A 142 -7.64 11.30 10.11
CA HIS A 142 -6.79 10.52 11.00
C HIS A 142 -5.46 11.22 11.31
N LEU A 143 -4.78 11.73 10.28
CA LEU A 143 -3.55 12.48 10.47
C LEU A 143 -3.81 13.85 11.13
N GLY A 144 -5.00 14.42 10.97
CA GLY A 144 -5.31 15.75 11.49
C GLY A 144 -4.50 16.86 10.81
N GLU A 145 -3.97 16.59 9.61
CA GLU A 145 -3.10 17.51 8.87
C GLU A 145 -3.87 18.29 7.81
N LYS A 146 -3.70 19.62 7.79
CA LYS A 146 -4.39 20.48 6.82
C LYS A 146 -3.89 20.18 5.41
N ARG A 147 -4.83 20.01 4.47
CA ARG A 147 -4.56 19.72 3.05
C ARG A 147 -3.71 18.45 2.87
N TRP A 148 -3.82 17.49 3.79
CA TRP A 148 -3.04 16.25 3.76
C TRP A 148 -3.18 15.51 2.43
N VAL A 149 -4.40 15.36 1.90
CA VAL A 149 -4.62 14.71 0.59
C VAL A 149 -3.78 15.34 -0.51
N LYS A 150 -3.73 16.68 -0.55
CA LYS A 150 -2.94 17.43 -1.53
C LYS A 150 -1.44 17.21 -1.31
N ARG A 151 -0.94 17.42 -0.08
CA ARG A 151 0.49 17.27 0.26
C ARG A 151 1.00 15.85 -0.01
N PHE A 152 0.23 14.85 0.39
CA PHE A 152 0.54 13.44 0.13
C PHE A 152 0.57 13.13 -1.37
N THR A 153 -0.38 13.69 -2.13
CA THR A 153 -0.42 13.54 -3.59
C THR A 153 0.79 14.20 -4.26
N GLU A 154 1.20 15.39 -3.81
CA GLU A 154 2.38 16.10 -4.33
C GLU A 154 3.68 15.37 -4.01
N ARG A 155 3.78 14.68 -2.86
CA ARG A 155 4.95 13.86 -2.48
C ARG A 155 5.16 12.69 -3.44
N GLY A 156 4.09 12.05 -3.91
CA GLY A 156 4.18 10.96 -4.88
C GLY A 156 4.79 9.65 -4.35
N ALA A 157 4.85 9.47 -3.02
CA ALA A 157 5.32 8.25 -2.34
C ALA A 157 4.15 7.57 -1.61
N PRO A 158 3.27 6.86 -2.33
CA PRO A 158 1.99 6.42 -1.79
C PRO A 158 2.04 5.12 -0.99
N GLY A 159 3.18 4.43 -0.94
CA GLY A 159 3.22 3.02 -0.53
C GLY A 159 2.55 2.10 -1.55
N ALA A 160 2.54 0.79 -1.30
CA ALA A 160 2.09 -0.23 -2.24
C ALA A 160 0.97 -1.10 -1.65
N TYR A 161 -0.07 -1.35 -2.43
CA TYR A 161 -1.00 -2.45 -2.17
C TYR A 161 -0.50 -3.72 -2.85
N LEU A 162 -0.70 -4.85 -2.16
CA LEU A 162 -0.27 -6.17 -2.62
C LEU A 162 -1.38 -7.21 -2.51
N ARG A 163 -1.37 -8.15 -3.45
CA ARG A 163 -2.16 -9.38 -3.43
C ARG A 163 -1.34 -10.54 -2.86
N VAL A 164 -2.02 -11.55 -2.31
CA VAL A 164 -1.36 -12.76 -1.80
C VAL A 164 -1.19 -13.77 -2.92
N ILE A 165 0.06 -14.20 -3.18
CA ILE A 165 0.40 -15.28 -4.11
C ILE A 165 0.58 -16.58 -3.36
N GLU A 166 1.37 -16.56 -2.28
CA GLU A 166 1.57 -17.70 -1.38
C GLU A 166 1.19 -17.26 0.05
N PRO A 167 0.20 -17.90 0.69
CA PRO A 167 -0.21 -17.57 2.06
C PRO A 167 0.74 -18.19 3.09
N GLY A 168 0.77 -17.63 4.30
CA GLY A 168 1.68 -18.05 5.36
C GLY A 168 1.65 -17.09 6.54
N GLU A 169 2.68 -17.07 7.36
CA GLU A 169 2.81 -16.14 8.47
C GLU A 169 3.99 -15.17 8.28
N ILE A 170 3.78 -13.92 8.70
CA ILE A 170 4.85 -12.90 8.77
C ILE A 170 4.95 -12.34 10.18
N ARG A 171 6.13 -11.87 10.57
CA ARG A 171 6.38 -11.16 11.84
C ARG A 171 7.40 -10.04 11.65
N ALA A 172 7.47 -9.13 12.61
CA ALA A 172 8.54 -8.14 12.66
C ALA A 172 9.93 -8.83 12.66
N GLY A 173 10.85 -8.32 11.85
CA GLY A 173 12.19 -8.87 11.66
C GLY A 173 12.34 -9.84 10.49
N ASP A 174 11.26 -10.32 9.89
CA ASP A 174 11.34 -11.21 8.72
C ASP A 174 12.06 -10.52 7.55
N PRO A 175 12.98 -11.21 6.85
CA PRO A 175 13.62 -10.67 5.67
C PRO A 175 12.61 -10.50 4.53
N VAL A 176 12.89 -9.53 3.65
CA VAL A 176 12.14 -9.32 2.43
C VAL A 176 13.07 -9.50 1.24
N ASP A 177 12.75 -10.43 0.35
CA ASP A 177 13.48 -10.68 -0.89
C ASP A 177 12.60 -10.40 -2.11
N ILE A 178 13.14 -9.69 -3.10
CA ILE A 178 12.46 -9.52 -4.38
C ILE A 178 12.73 -10.76 -5.23
N VAL A 179 11.71 -11.61 -5.40
CA VAL A 179 11.84 -12.93 -6.03
C VAL A 179 11.36 -12.95 -7.48
N HIS A 180 10.67 -11.90 -7.90
CA HIS A 180 10.28 -11.67 -9.27
C HIS A 180 10.22 -10.18 -9.56
N ARG A 181 10.83 -9.75 -10.67
CA ARG A 181 10.67 -8.41 -11.24
C ARG A 181 10.08 -8.52 -12.64
N PRO A 182 9.00 -7.79 -12.95
CA PRO A 182 8.41 -7.77 -14.27
C PRO A 182 9.26 -6.96 -15.27
N ASP A 183 9.11 -7.26 -16.56
CA ASP A 183 9.84 -6.61 -17.66
C ASP A 183 9.09 -5.37 -18.18
N HIS A 184 8.98 -4.35 -17.32
CA HIS A 184 8.45 -3.02 -17.66
C HIS A 184 8.91 -1.97 -16.63
N ASP A 185 8.61 -0.70 -16.87
CA ASP A 185 9.03 0.42 -16.01
C ASP A 185 7.89 1.05 -15.18
N VAL A 186 6.71 0.42 -15.14
CA VAL A 186 5.56 0.90 -14.36
C VAL A 186 5.79 0.69 -12.87
N THR A 187 6.28 1.73 -12.21
CA THR A 187 6.40 1.78 -10.75
C THR A 187 5.09 2.16 -10.07
N VAL A 188 4.98 1.89 -8.78
CA VAL A 188 3.88 2.35 -7.91
C VAL A 188 3.75 3.88 -7.93
N ALA A 189 4.88 4.61 -7.89
CA ALA A 189 4.88 6.07 -8.01
C ALA A 189 4.38 6.56 -9.38
N LEU A 190 4.74 5.87 -10.48
CA LEU A 190 4.24 6.20 -11.82
C LEU A 190 2.74 5.94 -11.92
N TYR A 191 2.28 4.79 -11.44
CA TYR A 191 0.86 4.45 -11.29
C TYR A 191 0.09 5.56 -10.57
N PHE A 192 0.62 6.00 -9.43
CA PHE A 192 -0.02 6.99 -8.59
C PHE A 192 -0.10 8.36 -9.27
N ARG A 193 0.97 8.84 -9.90
CA ARG A 193 0.97 10.09 -10.68
C ARG A 193 -0.01 10.03 -11.84
N ALA A 194 -0.05 8.92 -12.57
CA ALA A 194 -0.97 8.73 -13.69
C ALA A 194 -2.45 8.89 -13.29
N LEU A 195 -2.83 8.40 -12.11
CA LEU A 195 -4.20 8.49 -11.61
C LEU A 195 -4.55 9.81 -10.90
N THR A 196 -3.56 10.60 -10.50
CA THR A 196 -3.78 11.79 -9.65
C THR A 196 -3.43 13.10 -10.35
N THR A 197 -2.18 13.27 -10.76
CA THR A 197 -1.61 14.56 -11.19
C THR A 197 -1.31 14.62 -12.68
N GLU A 198 -1.07 13.47 -13.32
CA GLU A 198 -0.50 13.40 -14.67
C GLU A 198 -1.22 12.36 -15.55
N ARG A 199 -2.50 12.63 -15.86
CA ARG A 199 -3.36 11.72 -16.65
C ARG A 199 -2.78 11.29 -18.00
N ALA A 200 -1.91 12.09 -18.61
CA ALA A 200 -1.23 11.72 -19.85
C ALA A 200 -0.34 10.46 -19.71
N LEU A 201 0.02 10.06 -18.49
CA LEU A 201 0.76 8.82 -18.22
C LEU A 201 -0.12 7.57 -18.23
N LEU A 202 -1.46 7.69 -18.20
CA LEU A 202 -2.38 6.54 -18.12
C LEU A 202 -2.09 5.43 -19.15
N PRO A 203 -1.86 5.72 -20.45
CA PRO A 203 -1.59 4.66 -21.43
C PRO A 203 -0.36 3.80 -21.09
N ARG A 204 0.64 4.36 -20.40
CA ARG A 204 1.85 3.61 -20.00
C ARG A 204 1.53 2.46 -19.05
N LEU A 205 0.49 2.61 -18.22
CA LEU A 205 0.10 1.58 -17.25
C LEU A 205 -0.30 0.27 -17.90
N LEU A 206 -0.73 0.26 -19.17
CA LEU A 206 -1.12 -0.96 -19.88
C LEU A 206 0.02 -1.97 -20.01
N THR A 207 1.28 -1.52 -19.95
CA THR A 207 2.45 -2.41 -20.01
C THR A 207 2.57 -3.32 -18.78
N ALA A 208 1.95 -2.95 -17.64
CA ALA A 208 1.87 -3.80 -16.45
C ALA A 208 0.90 -4.99 -16.60
N GLY A 209 0.13 -5.05 -17.68
CA GLY A 209 -0.69 -6.20 -18.04
C GLY A 209 -1.66 -6.64 -16.92
N ALA A 210 -1.66 -7.94 -16.63
CA ALA A 210 -2.58 -8.55 -15.65
C ALA A 210 -2.24 -8.22 -14.18
N ALA A 211 -1.04 -7.71 -13.89
CA ALA A 211 -0.65 -7.34 -12.54
C ALA A 211 -1.29 -6.00 -12.10
N LEU A 212 -1.67 -5.15 -13.07
CA LEU A 212 -2.32 -3.87 -12.81
C LEU A 212 -3.69 -4.07 -12.16
N HIS A 213 -3.93 -3.35 -11.06
CA HIS A 213 -5.22 -3.33 -10.37
C HIS A 213 -6.40 -3.11 -11.33
N SER A 214 -7.43 -3.95 -11.22
CA SER A 214 -8.53 -4.06 -12.20
C SER A 214 -9.25 -2.73 -12.49
N GLU A 215 -9.56 -1.95 -11.46
CA GLU A 215 -10.20 -0.63 -11.62
C GLU A 215 -9.34 0.37 -12.38
N ALA A 216 -8.02 0.39 -12.12
CA ALA A 216 -7.10 1.25 -12.83
C ALA A 216 -6.97 0.81 -14.29
N ALA A 217 -6.92 -0.50 -14.55
CA ALA A 217 -6.92 -1.03 -15.90
C ALA A 217 -8.18 -0.61 -16.67
N THR A 218 -9.34 -0.59 -16.03
CA THR A 218 -10.59 -0.08 -16.63
C THR A 218 -10.51 1.41 -16.93
N ALA A 219 -10.09 2.23 -15.96
CA ALA A 219 -9.93 3.68 -16.16
C ALA A 219 -8.95 4.02 -17.29
N VAL A 220 -7.86 3.27 -17.41
CA VAL A 220 -6.87 3.45 -18.49
C VAL A 220 -7.46 3.09 -19.84
N ARG A 221 -8.20 1.97 -19.95
CA ARG A 221 -8.86 1.57 -21.21
C ARG A 221 -9.89 2.60 -21.67
N GLU A 222 -10.68 3.14 -20.74
CA GLU A 222 -11.65 4.21 -21.05
C GLU A 222 -10.95 5.49 -21.51
N TYR A 223 -9.85 5.86 -20.85
CA TYR A 223 -9.05 7.01 -21.25
C TYR A 223 -8.47 6.85 -22.66
N VAL A 224 -7.84 5.71 -22.95
CA VAL A 224 -7.27 5.41 -24.28
C VAL A 224 -8.36 5.40 -25.35
N LYS A 225 -9.53 4.82 -25.08
CA LYS A 225 -10.66 4.85 -26.03
C LYS A 225 -11.13 6.27 -26.35
N LYS A 226 -11.03 7.19 -25.39
CA LYS A 226 -11.54 8.57 -25.53
C LYS A 226 -10.51 9.53 -26.13
N TYR A 227 -9.22 9.30 -25.92
CA TYR A 227 -8.16 10.27 -26.20
C TYR A 227 -6.96 9.71 -27.00
N GLY A 228 -6.89 8.40 -27.23
CA GLY A 228 -5.86 7.74 -28.06
C GLY A 228 -6.34 7.53 -29.48
#